data_AF-A0A239CAL5-F1
#
_entry.id   AF-A0A239CAL5-F1
#
_cell.length_a   1.000
_cell.length_b   1.000
_cell.length_c   1.000
_cell.angle_alpha   90.00
_cell.angle_beta   90.00
_cell.angle_gamma   90.00
#
_symmetry.space_group_name_H-M   'P 1'
#
loop_
_entity.id
_entity.type
_entity.pdbx_description
1 polymer ?
#
loop_
_entity_poly.entity_id
_entity_poly.type
_entity_poly.pdbx_seq_one_letter_code
_entity_poly.pdbx_strand_id
1 'polypeptide(L)'
;MAIIHRADLRPSKLELLAGWVPGRPWGTPAGLAQAGAYRFDDPAGEVGVETIVLRAGEALLHVPLTYRGAPAPAQEAHLVGTLEHSVLGRRWVYDACGDPVYVAAVLAGAAQAEELVVTGGGQERREPTARVTGQGVTGDAGPLGGLTVTDSAEATTVRAGDLELVVHRVLDPAATVDGATLTGTWAGQDRSVPLAAARRL
;
A
#
# COMPACT_ATOMS: atom_id res chain seq x y z
N MET A 1 -4.67 -12.85 7.83
CA MET A 1 -4.36 -13.42 6.51
C MET A 1 -5.16 -12.65 5.47
N ALA A 2 -4.61 -12.44 4.28
CA ALA A 2 -5.27 -11.71 3.20
C ALA A 2 -6.04 -12.67 2.27
N ILE A 3 -7.37 -12.68 2.38
CA ILE A 3 -8.24 -13.48 1.51
C ILE A 3 -8.42 -12.78 0.17
N ILE A 4 -8.18 -13.51 -0.91
CA ILE A 4 -8.25 -13.05 -2.30
C ILE A 4 -9.26 -13.90 -3.06
N HIS A 5 -10.28 -13.25 -3.59
CA HIS A 5 -11.22 -13.90 -4.49
C HIS A 5 -10.67 -13.88 -5.91
N ARG A 6 -10.89 -14.97 -6.65
CA ARG A 6 -10.78 -14.94 -8.11
C ARG A 6 -11.95 -14.11 -8.64
N ALA A 7 -11.68 -12.86 -8.98
CA ALA A 7 -12.70 -11.90 -9.35
C ALA A 7 -12.26 -11.05 -10.53
N ASP A 8 -13.25 -10.65 -11.32
CA ASP A 8 -13.09 -9.59 -12.30
C ASP A 8 -13.30 -8.26 -11.59
N LEU A 9 -12.39 -7.32 -11.83
CA LEU A 9 -12.43 -5.97 -11.28
C LEU A 9 -12.68 -4.98 -12.41
N ARG A 10 -13.68 -4.11 -12.26
CA ARG A 10 -14.04 -3.10 -13.26
C ARG A 10 -14.23 -1.71 -12.63
N PRO A 11 -13.38 -0.71 -12.94
CA PRO A 11 -12.12 -0.86 -13.65
C PRO A 11 -11.17 -1.83 -12.95
N SER A 12 -10.20 -2.37 -13.69
CA SER A 12 -9.07 -3.08 -13.09
C SER A 12 -8.25 -2.13 -12.21
N LYS A 13 -7.43 -2.69 -11.31
CA LYS A 13 -6.56 -1.88 -10.44
C LYS A 13 -5.62 -0.99 -11.25
N LEU A 14 -5.05 -1.51 -12.34
CA LEU A 14 -4.13 -0.74 -13.17
C LEU A 14 -4.84 0.37 -13.94
N GLU A 15 -6.05 0.14 -14.45
CA GLU A 15 -6.85 1.19 -15.09
C GLU A 15 -7.23 2.29 -14.10
N LEU A 16 -7.63 1.90 -12.88
CA LEU A 16 -7.95 2.86 -11.82
C LEU A 16 -6.73 3.72 -11.49
N LEU A 17 -5.55 3.10 -11.33
CA LEU A 17 -4.31 3.79 -11.04
C LEU A 17 -3.82 4.65 -12.21
N ALA A 18 -4.02 4.21 -13.45
CA ALA A 18 -3.66 4.99 -14.64
C ALA A 18 -4.43 6.32 -14.71
N GLY A 19 -5.66 6.36 -14.19
CA GLY A 19 -6.44 7.60 -14.07
C GLY A 19 -6.04 8.49 -12.90
N TRP A 20 -5.46 7.93 -11.84
CA TRP A 20 -5.19 8.66 -10.59
C TRP A 20 -3.73 9.10 -10.43
N VAL A 21 -2.78 8.22 -10.74
CA VAL A 21 -1.34 8.46 -10.56
C VAL A 21 -0.86 9.75 -11.22
N PRO A 22 -1.21 10.08 -12.48
CA PRO A 22 -0.71 11.30 -13.13
C PRO A 22 -1.11 12.61 -12.45
N GLY A 23 -2.15 12.59 -11.60
CA GLY A 23 -2.60 13.76 -10.84
C GLY A 23 -1.85 13.97 -9.52
N ARG A 24 -0.88 13.11 -9.17
CA ARG A 24 -0.12 13.20 -7.91
C ARG A 24 1.18 13.97 -8.12
N PRO A 25 1.69 14.69 -7.10
CA PRO A 25 2.97 15.40 -7.20
C PRO A 25 4.17 14.50 -7.53
N TRP A 26 4.14 13.24 -7.09
CA TRP A 26 5.12 12.20 -7.39
C TRP A 26 4.75 11.34 -8.62
N GLY A 27 3.59 11.61 -9.21
CA GLY A 27 3.06 10.85 -10.33
C GLY A 27 3.79 11.13 -11.64
N THR A 28 3.79 10.16 -12.54
CA THR A 28 4.28 10.33 -13.91
C THR A 28 3.24 9.85 -14.91
N PRO A 29 2.98 10.58 -16.02
CA PRO A 29 2.09 10.14 -17.08
C PRO A 29 2.80 9.09 -17.95
N ALA A 30 2.72 7.83 -17.54
CA ALA A 30 3.28 6.70 -18.28
C ALA A 30 2.37 5.47 -18.22
N GLY A 31 2.59 4.52 -19.14
CA GLY A 31 1.95 3.22 -19.05
C GLY A 31 2.37 2.50 -17.77
N LEU A 32 1.40 1.99 -17.01
CA LEU A 32 1.62 1.31 -15.73
C LEU A 32 1.65 -0.20 -15.92
N ALA A 33 2.69 -0.84 -15.39
CA ALA A 33 2.79 -2.29 -15.30
C ALA A 33 3.13 -2.70 -13.86
N GLN A 34 2.48 -3.73 -13.33
CA GLN A 34 2.79 -4.23 -12.00
C GLN A 34 4.15 -4.96 -11.98
N ALA A 35 5.05 -4.53 -11.11
CA ALA A 35 6.32 -5.21 -10.82
C ALA A 35 6.19 -6.21 -9.66
N GLY A 36 5.36 -5.87 -8.66
CA GLY A 36 5.13 -6.69 -7.49
C GLY A 36 3.99 -6.15 -6.64
N ALA A 37 3.48 -6.96 -5.73
CA ALA A 37 2.48 -6.57 -4.76
C ALA A 37 2.62 -7.41 -3.49
N TYR A 38 2.31 -6.76 -2.36
CA TYR A 38 2.25 -7.38 -1.05
C TYR A 38 1.05 -6.82 -0.27
N ARG A 39 0.74 -7.44 0.87
CA ARG A 39 -0.41 -7.09 1.70
C ARG A 39 -0.05 -7.06 3.18
N PHE A 40 -0.81 -6.26 3.91
CA PHE A 40 -0.89 -6.35 5.37
C PHE A 40 -2.28 -6.85 5.76
N ASP A 41 -2.36 -7.40 6.97
CA ASP A 41 -3.63 -7.75 7.56
C ASP A 41 -4.27 -6.54 8.22
N ASP A 42 -5.58 -6.41 8.06
CA ASP A 42 -6.40 -5.61 8.97
C ASP A 42 -6.82 -6.52 10.15
N PRO A 43 -6.41 -6.21 11.39
CA PRO A 43 -6.83 -6.97 12.56
C PRO A 43 -8.35 -7.06 12.74
N ALA A 44 -9.11 -6.08 12.24
CA ALA A 44 -10.57 -6.10 12.29
C ALA A 44 -11.21 -6.88 11.13
N GLY A 45 -10.46 -7.18 10.06
CA GLY A 45 -10.94 -7.91 8.89
C GLY A 45 -11.85 -7.13 7.95
N GLU A 46 -11.95 -5.80 8.09
CA GLU A 46 -12.88 -4.94 7.36
C GLU A 46 -12.23 -4.25 6.15
N VAL A 47 -10.91 -4.06 6.20
CA VAL A 47 -10.14 -3.30 5.22
C VAL A 47 -9.15 -4.19 4.50
N GLY A 48 -9.24 -4.27 3.17
CA GLY A 48 -8.18 -4.87 2.38
C GLY A 48 -6.99 -3.92 2.31
N VAL A 49 -5.81 -4.32 2.78
CA VAL A 49 -4.59 -3.50 2.71
C VAL A 49 -3.60 -4.12 1.73
N GLU A 50 -3.36 -3.45 0.62
CA GLU A 50 -2.46 -3.91 -0.43
C GLU A 50 -1.49 -2.80 -0.79
N THR A 51 -0.32 -3.16 -1.27
CA THR A 51 0.60 -2.19 -1.85
C THR A 51 1.17 -2.76 -3.13
N ILE A 52 1.15 -1.93 -4.18
CA ILE A 52 1.56 -2.31 -5.52
C ILE A 52 2.83 -1.53 -5.88
N VAL A 53 3.85 -2.25 -6.32
CA VAL A 53 5.01 -1.68 -6.99
C VAL A 53 4.75 -1.68 -8.48
N LEU A 54 4.81 -0.50 -9.10
CA LEU A 54 4.52 -0.29 -10.51
C LEU A 54 5.80 0.14 -11.24
N ARG A 55 5.93 -0.29 -12.50
CA ARG A 55 6.83 0.35 -13.47
C ARG A 55 6.03 1.39 -14.23
N ALA A 56 6.59 2.59 -14.35
CA ALA A 56 6.00 3.73 -15.05
C ALA A 56 7.09 4.38 -15.91
N GLY A 57 7.29 3.88 -17.13
CA GLY A 57 8.49 4.19 -17.91
C GLY A 57 9.75 3.66 -17.21
N GLU A 58 10.71 4.55 -16.94
CA GLU A 58 11.93 4.24 -16.16
C GLU A 58 11.72 4.32 -14.64
N ALA A 59 10.61 4.92 -14.19
CA ALA A 59 10.33 5.08 -12.77
C ALA A 59 9.72 3.80 -12.17
N LEU A 60 10.04 3.58 -10.89
CA LEU A 60 9.36 2.62 -10.04
C LEU A 60 8.48 3.37 -9.04
N LEU A 61 7.20 3.06 -9.01
CA LEU A 61 6.25 3.69 -8.11
C LEU A 61 5.77 2.72 -7.03
N HIS A 62 5.58 3.22 -5.83
CA HIS A 62 5.09 2.48 -4.68
C HIS A 62 3.76 3.06 -4.24
N VAL A 63 2.70 2.25 -4.39
CA VAL A 63 1.31 2.71 -4.25
C VAL A 63 0.55 1.85 -3.26
N PRO A 64 0.50 2.26 -1.98
CA PRO A 64 -0.35 1.67 -0.97
C PRO A 64 -1.82 1.97 -1.22
N LEU A 65 -2.68 0.96 -1.12
CA LEU A 65 -4.12 1.05 -1.33
C LEU A 65 -4.90 0.37 -0.21
N THR A 66 -5.99 0.99 0.22
CA THR A 66 -7.01 0.32 1.03
C THR A 66 -8.31 0.12 0.26
N TYR A 67 -8.95 -1.02 0.50
CA TYR A 67 -10.22 -1.41 -0.13
C TYR A 67 -11.31 -1.54 0.93
N ARG A 68 -12.41 -0.81 0.78
CA ARG A 68 -13.55 -0.82 1.71
C ARG A 68 -14.84 -1.22 1.01
N GLY A 69 -15.74 -1.87 1.76
CA GLY A 69 -17.09 -2.25 1.30
C GLY A 69 -18.12 -1.12 1.33
N ALA A 70 -17.77 0.03 1.90
CA ALA A 70 -18.59 1.23 1.95
C ALA A 70 -17.72 2.48 1.84
N PRO A 71 -18.29 3.65 1.49
CA PRO A 71 -17.58 4.93 1.56
C PRO A 71 -17.04 5.19 2.98
N ALA A 72 -15.87 5.80 3.09
CA ALA A 72 -15.27 6.25 4.34
C ALA A 72 -15.15 7.78 4.29
N PRO A 73 -16.14 8.54 4.81
CA PRO A 73 -16.14 10.00 4.71
C PRO A 73 -14.87 10.67 5.26
N ALA A 74 -14.30 10.11 6.34
CA ALA A 74 -13.04 10.60 6.92
C ALA A 74 -11.84 10.51 5.97
N GLN A 75 -11.94 9.75 4.87
CA GLN A 75 -10.89 9.50 3.89
C GLN A 75 -11.23 10.04 2.50
N GLU A 76 -12.28 10.84 2.36
CA GLU A 76 -12.76 11.32 1.07
C GLU A 76 -11.65 12.02 0.24
N ALA A 77 -10.79 12.79 0.91
CA ALA A 77 -9.64 13.45 0.28
C ALA A 77 -8.59 12.47 -0.30
N HIS A 78 -8.65 11.19 0.09
CA HIS A 78 -7.74 10.13 -0.32
C HIS A 78 -8.41 9.12 -1.26
N LEU A 79 -9.64 9.38 -1.72
CA LEU A 79 -10.32 8.48 -2.65
C LEU A 79 -9.56 8.42 -3.99
N VAL A 80 -9.09 7.23 -4.33
CA VAL A 80 -8.51 6.92 -5.65
C VAL A 80 -9.63 6.69 -6.66
N GLY A 81 -10.68 5.99 -6.22
CA GLY A 81 -11.93 5.83 -6.96
C GLY A 81 -12.70 4.59 -6.50
N THR A 82 -13.59 4.09 -7.35
CA THR A 82 -14.37 2.89 -7.04
C THR A 82 -14.23 1.85 -8.14
N LEU A 83 -14.31 0.57 -7.76
CA LEU A 83 -14.36 -0.55 -8.68
C LEU A 83 -15.49 -1.52 -8.32
N GLU A 84 -16.01 -2.22 -9.31
CA GLU A 84 -16.93 -3.34 -9.14
C GLU A 84 -16.13 -4.64 -9.03
N HIS A 85 -16.33 -5.38 -7.95
CA HIS A 85 -15.68 -6.66 -7.70
C HIS A 85 -16.73 -7.78 -7.85
N SER A 86 -16.54 -8.68 -8.82
CA SER A 86 -17.58 -9.67 -9.19
C SER A 86 -18.09 -10.54 -8.03
N VAL A 87 -17.27 -10.80 -7.01
CA VAL A 87 -17.67 -11.57 -5.80
C VAL A 87 -18.12 -10.70 -4.62
N LEU A 88 -17.60 -9.49 -4.50
CA LEU A 88 -17.71 -8.70 -3.27
C LEU A 88 -18.53 -7.43 -3.44
N GLY A 89 -19.05 -7.19 -4.64
CA GLY A 89 -19.75 -5.96 -5.01
C GLY A 89 -18.82 -4.76 -5.14
N ARG A 90 -19.39 -3.57 -5.09
CA ARG A 90 -18.66 -2.31 -5.22
C ARG A 90 -17.66 -2.12 -4.08
N ARG A 91 -16.45 -1.69 -4.43
CA ARG A 91 -15.38 -1.36 -3.51
C ARG A 91 -14.93 0.08 -3.69
N TRP A 92 -14.66 0.75 -2.58
CA TRP A 92 -14.03 2.06 -2.53
C TRP A 92 -12.55 1.88 -2.28
N VAL A 93 -11.74 2.47 -3.15
CA VAL A 93 -10.29 2.36 -3.12
C VAL A 93 -9.71 3.69 -2.69
N TYR A 94 -8.92 3.68 -1.63
CA TYR A 94 -8.27 4.87 -1.08
C TYR A 94 -6.75 4.71 -1.15
N ASP A 95 -6.07 5.85 -1.21
CA ASP A 95 -4.64 5.94 -0.99
C ASP A 95 -4.35 5.66 0.48
N ALA A 96 -3.64 4.56 0.76
CA ALA A 96 -3.53 4.04 2.12
C ALA A 96 -2.69 4.93 3.04
N CYS A 97 -1.94 5.90 2.50
CA CYS A 97 -1.28 6.93 3.30
C CYS A 97 -2.27 7.79 4.12
N GLY A 98 -3.53 7.87 3.69
CA GLY A 98 -4.64 8.47 4.45
C GLY A 98 -5.44 7.47 5.28
N ASP A 99 -4.97 6.24 5.46
CA ASP A 99 -5.69 5.18 6.17
C ASP A 99 -4.98 4.76 7.46
N PRO A 100 -5.62 4.94 8.64
CA PRO A 100 -5.05 4.50 9.90
C PRO A 100 -4.69 3.01 9.94
N VAL A 101 -5.38 2.15 9.18
CA VAL A 101 -5.08 0.71 9.18
C VAL A 101 -3.72 0.44 8.55
N TYR A 102 -3.42 1.06 7.41
CA TYR A 102 -2.10 0.92 6.78
C TYR A 102 -1.00 1.62 7.58
N VAL A 103 -1.27 2.83 8.05
CA VAL A 103 -0.29 3.61 8.84
C VAL A 103 0.08 2.85 10.13
N ALA A 104 -0.90 2.28 10.83
CA ALA A 104 -0.65 1.46 12.01
C ALA A 104 0.17 0.21 11.68
N ALA A 105 -0.14 -0.48 10.58
CA ALA A 105 0.59 -1.68 10.18
C ALA A 105 2.07 -1.37 9.92
N VAL A 106 2.39 -0.28 9.21
CA VAL A 106 3.78 0.09 8.93
C VAL A 106 4.50 0.56 10.19
N LEU A 107 3.88 1.41 11.01
CA LEU A 107 4.47 1.91 12.26
C LEU A 107 4.70 0.80 13.29
N ALA A 108 3.83 -0.21 13.34
CA ALA A 108 3.99 -1.36 14.21
C ALA A 108 4.98 -2.41 13.68
N GLY A 109 5.48 -2.25 12.45
CA GLY A 109 6.33 -3.26 11.82
C GLY A 109 5.58 -4.56 11.57
N ALA A 110 4.29 -4.48 11.21
CA ALA A 110 3.46 -5.64 10.96
C ALA A 110 4.12 -6.57 9.94
N ALA A 111 4.03 -7.87 10.20
CA ALA A 111 4.48 -8.87 9.24
C ALA A 111 3.64 -8.77 7.96
N GLN A 112 4.27 -9.08 6.83
CA GLN A 112 3.54 -9.28 5.58
C GLN A 112 2.48 -10.37 5.76
N ALA A 113 1.26 -10.09 5.27
CA ALA A 113 0.17 -11.04 5.34
C ALA A 113 0.41 -12.24 4.42
N GLU A 114 0.01 -13.43 4.88
CA GLU A 114 -0.14 -14.58 4.00
C GLU A 114 -1.32 -14.34 3.02
N GLU A 115 -1.12 -14.69 1.76
CA GLU A 115 -2.13 -14.53 0.72
C GLU A 115 -2.83 -15.86 0.44
N LEU A 116 -4.15 -15.87 0.62
CA LEU A 116 -4.99 -17.04 0.40
C LEU A 116 -5.97 -16.77 -0.74
N VAL A 117 -5.92 -17.57 -1.79
CA VAL A 117 -6.84 -17.45 -2.92
C VAL A 117 -8.00 -18.42 -2.73
N VAL A 118 -9.23 -17.89 -2.80
CA VAL A 118 -10.45 -18.70 -2.79
C VAL A 118 -10.61 -19.38 -4.15
N THR A 119 -10.66 -20.70 -4.15
CA THR A 119 -10.90 -21.58 -5.31
C THR A 119 -12.15 -22.41 -5.09
N GLY A 120 -12.58 -23.16 -6.11
CA GLY A 120 -13.71 -24.10 -5.97
C GLY A 120 -13.46 -25.24 -4.96
N GLY A 121 -12.19 -25.47 -4.58
CA GLY A 121 -11.78 -26.49 -3.61
C GLY A 121 -11.46 -25.97 -2.20
N GLY A 122 -11.63 -24.67 -1.94
CA GLY A 122 -11.30 -24.05 -0.65
C GLY A 122 -10.36 -22.85 -0.78
N GLN A 123 -9.48 -22.67 0.21
CA GLN A 123 -8.46 -21.61 0.17
C GLN A 123 -7.08 -22.22 -0.07
N GLU A 124 -6.38 -21.69 -1.07
CA GLU A 124 -5.02 -22.10 -1.44
C GLU A 124 -4.04 -20.96 -1.19
N ARG A 125 -2.89 -21.26 -0.59
CA ARG A 125 -1.83 -20.26 -0.40
C ARG A 125 -1.24 -19.84 -1.75
N ARG A 126 -1.16 -18.53 -1.96
CA ARG A 126 -0.47 -17.91 -3.08
C ARG A 126 0.81 -17.27 -2.60
N GLU A 127 1.89 -17.44 -3.37
CA GLU A 127 3.12 -16.72 -3.08
C GLU A 127 2.99 -15.25 -3.53
N PRO A 128 3.25 -14.28 -2.63
CA PRO A 128 3.22 -12.86 -2.98
C PRO A 128 4.28 -12.52 -4.05
N THR A 129 4.00 -11.51 -4.86
CA THR A 129 4.92 -11.08 -5.94
C THR A 129 5.95 -10.05 -5.48
N ALA A 130 5.78 -9.50 -4.27
CA ALA A 130 6.79 -8.77 -3.53
C ALA A 130 6.91 -9.32 -2.11
N ARG A 131 8.11 -9.26 -1.54
CA ARG A 131 8.40 -9.60 -0.15
C ARG A 131 8.81 -8.34 0.59
N VAL A 132 8.30 -8.14 1.80
CA VAL A 132 8.63 -6.99 2.65
C VAL A 132 9.06 -7.41 4.05
N THR A 133 9.92 -6.61 4.65
CA THR A 133 10.31 -6.72 6.05
C THR A 133 10.02 -5.38 6.73
N GLY A 134 9.13 -5.42 7.72
CA GLY A 134 8.81 -4.29 8.58
C GLY A 134 9.60 -4.37 9.88
N GLN A 135 10.18 -3.25 10.31
CA GLN A 135 10.83 -3.10 11.61
C GLN A 135 10.02 -2.23 12.58
N GLY A 136 9.06 -1.47 12.06
CA GLY A 136 8.29 -0.51 12.85
C GLY A 136 9.08 0.72 13.28
N VAL A 137 8.46 1.55 14.10
CA VAL A 137 9.14 2.58 14.89
C VAL A 137 9.72 1.94 16.15
N THR A 138 10.80 2.52 16.69
CA THR A 138 11.31 2.10 18.00
C THR A 138 10.32 2.47 19.12
N GLY A 139 9.96 1.49 19.95
CA GLY A 139 9.00 1.65 21.05
C GLY A 139 7.55 1.45 20.61
N ASP A 140 6.61 1.62 21.54
CA ASP A 140 5.18 1.52 21.24
C ASP A 140 4.71 2.75 20.43
N ALA A 141 4.05 2.50 19.30
CA ALA A 141 3.46 3.55 18.49
C ALA A 141 2.29 4.24 19.21
N GLY A 142 1.63 3.56 20.15
CA GLY A 142 0.46 4.08 20.86
C GLY A 142 -0.74 4.33 19.94
N PRO A 143 -1.79 5.00 20.42
CA PRO A 143 -2.95 5.33 19.60
C PRO A 143 -2.59 6.37 18.55
N LEU A 144 -2.87 6.06 17.28
CA LEU A 144 -2.73 7.04 16.20
C LEU A 144 -3.74 8.17 16.42
N GLY A 145 -3.24 9.40 16.54
CA GLY A 145 -4.07 10.59 16.47
C GLY A 145 -4.64 10.81 15.08
N GLY A 146 -5.25 11.98 14.85
CA GLY A 146 -5.65 12.38 13.50
C GLY A 146 -4.47 12.38 12.53
N LEU A 147 -4.68 11.88 11.32
CA LEU A 147 -3.63 11.83 10.29
C LEU A 147 -3.57 13.14 9.52
N THR A 148 -2.36 13.68 9.36
CA THR A 148 -2.09 14.76 8.40
C THR A 148 -1.18 14.22 7.30
N VAL A 149 -1.63 14.29 6.06
CA VAL A 149 -0.94 13.70 4.91
C VAL A 149 -0.44 14.82 3.99
N THR A 150 0.80 14.72 3.52
CA THR A 150 1.39 15.69 2.61
C THR A 150 2.23 14.97 1.56
N ASP A 151 1.94 15.22 0.28
CA ASP A 151 2.72 14.69 -0.83
C ASP A 151 3.87 15.63 -1.21
N SER A 152 5.00 15.03 -1.56
CA SER A 152 6.11 15.66 -2.26
C SER A 152 6.31 15.03 -3.63
N ALA A 153 7.35 15.45 -4.36
CA ALA A 153 7.69 14.87 -5.66
C ALA A 153 8.16 13.40 -5.59
N GLU A 154 8.54 12.90 -4.42
CA GLU A 154 9.14 11.56 -4.29
C GLU A 154 8.48 10.70 -3.20
N ALA A 155 7.73 11.31 -2.29
CA ALA A 155 7.21 10.64 -1.10
C ALA A 155 5.87 11.21 -0.63
N THR A 156 5.21 10.47 0.25
CA THR A 156 4.10 10.97 1.08
C THR A 156 4.52 10.93 2.53
N THR A 157 4.43 12.07 3.21
CA THR A 157 4.65 12.18 4.65
C THR A 157 3.31 12.16 5.38
N VAL A 158 3.19 11.29 6.38
CA VAL A 158 2.03 11.14 7.25
C VAL A 158 2.44 11.46 8.67
N ARG A 159 1.81 12.46 9.28
CA ARG A 159 1.92 12.73 10.72
C ARG A 159 0.76 12.07 11.46
N ALA A 160 1.09 11.32 12.51
CA ALA A 160 0.14 10.61 13.35
C ALA A 160 0.53 10.80 14.82
N GLY A 161 -0.03 11.82 15.48
CA GLY A 161 0.42 12.21 16.82
C GLY A 161 1.86 12.75 16.81
N ASP A 162 2.73 12.16 17.62
CA ASP A 162 4.17 12.46 17.68
C ASP A 162 5.02 11.60 16.71
N LEU A 163 4.36 10.83 15.85
CA LEU A 163 5.02 10.00 14.84
C LEU A 163 4.95 10.65 13.46
N GLU A 164 6.03 10.49 12.70
CA GLU A 164 6.10 10.83 11.29
C GLU A 164 6.48 9.57 10.49
N LEU A 165 5.65 9.22 9.53
CA LEU A 165 5.87 8.14 8.57
C LEU A 165 6.10 8.75 7.18
N VAL A 166 7.22 8.44 6.56
CA VAL A 166 7.53 8.80 5.18
C VAL A 166 7.39 7.54 4.33
N VAL A 167 6.41 7.53 3.43
CA VAL A 167 6.24 6.49 2.42
C VAL A 167 6.93 6.95 1.14
N HIS A 168 7.97 6.24 0.71
CA HIS A 168 8.61 6.51 -0.57
C HIS A 168 7.64 6.15 -1.70
N ARG A 169 7.33 7.10 -2.57
CA ARG A 169 6.41 6.94 -3.70
C ARG A 169 7.16 6.68 -5.00
N VAL A 170 8.30 7.33 -5.17
CA VAL A 170 9.27 7.03 -6.23
C VAL A 170 10.38 6.21 -5.57
N LEU A 171 10.58 4.99 -6.06
CA LEU A 171 11.57 4.08 -5.50
C LEU A 171 12.90 4.21 -6.24
N ASP A 172 13.98 4.36 -5.47
CA ASP A 172 15.34 4.23 -5.96
C ASP A 172 15.87 2.83 -5.63
N PRO A 173 16.02 1.92 -6.61
CA PRO A 173 16.53 0.58 -6.37
C PRO A 173 18.02 0.51 -5.97
N ALA A 174 18.71 1.64 -5.93
CA ALA A 174 20.07 1.78 -5.41
C ALA A 174 20.15 2.44 -4.01
N ALA A 175 19.03 2.90 -3.46
CA ALA A 175 19.01 3.54 -2.14
C ALA A 175 19.41 2.57 -1.01
N THR A 176 20.11 3.08 -0.01
CA THR A 176 20.46 2.34 1.21
C THR A 176 19.23 2.16 2.09
N VAL A 177 19.15 1.02 2.78
CA VAL A 177 18.03 0.70 3.69
C VAL A 177 18.20 1.25 5.11
N ASP A 178 19.27 2.00 5.36
CA ASP A 178 19.58 2.55 6.69
C ASP A 178 18.44 3.46 7.19
N GLY A 179 17.88 3.13 8.36
CA GLY A 179 16.75 3.86 8.95
C GLY A 179 15.39 3.57 8.30
N ALA A 180 15.31 2.61 7.35
CA ALA A 180 14.04 2.20 6.78
C ALA A 180 13.22 1.36 7.76
N THR A 181 11.97 1.76 7.96
CA THR A 181 10.97 1.04 8.76
C THR A 181 10.30 -0.08 7.96
N LEU A 182 10.30 0.04 6.63
CA LEU A 182 9.80 -0.98 5.71
C LEU A 182 10.74 -1.08 4.52
N THR A 183 11.14 -2.30 4.18
CA THR A 183 11.95 -2.60 2.99
C THR A 183 11.31 -3.72 2.20
N GLY A 184 11.62 -3.84 0.90
CA GLY A 184 11.11 -4.95 0.10
C GLY A 184 11.90 -5.30 -1.14
N THR A 185 11.59 -6.47 -1.68
CA THR A 185 12.14 -7.07 -2.91
C THR A 185 11.01 -7.62 -3.78
N TRP A 186 11.26 -7.78 -5.08
CA TRP A 186 10.32 -8.36 -6.05
C TRP A 186 11.07 -8.88 -7.27
N ALA A 187 10.36 -9.48 -8.22
CA ALA A 187 10.99 -10.04 -9.42
C ALA A 187 11.77 -8.96 -10.22
N GLY A 188 13.07 -9.20 -10.39
CA GLY A 188 14.01 -8.28 -11.04
C GLY A 188 14.64 -7.24 -10.10
N GLN A 189 14.36 -7.31 -8.80
CA GLN A 189 14.96 -6.47 -7.75
C GLN A 189 15.29 -7.33 -6.52
N ASP A 190 16.46 -7.96 -6.53
CA ASP A 190 16.88 -8.87 -5.46
C ASP A 190 17.45 -8.14 -4.23
N ARG A 191 17.90 -6.89 -4.41
CA ARG A 191 18.34 -6.04 -3.29
C ARG A 191 17.15 -5.36 -2.65
N SER A 192 17.07 -5.41 -1.33
CA SER A 192 16.03 -4.70 -0.57
C SER A 192 16.07 -3.20 -0.86
N VAL A 193 14.90 -2.65 -1.18
CA VAL A 193 14.68 -1.22 -1.42
C VAL A 193 13.93 -0.63 -0.23
N PRO A 194 14.29 0.58 0.25
CA PRO A 194 13.51 1.27 1.28
C PRO A 194 12.13 1.66 0.73
N LEU A 195 11.08 1.24 1.40
CA LEU A 195 9.68 1.50 1.04
C LEU A 195 9.05 2.56 1.96
N ALA A 196 9.45 2.58 3.23
CA ALA A 196 9.06 3.62 4.17
C ALA A 196 10.09 3.79 5.29
N ALA A 197 10.11 4.97 5.90
CA ALA A 197 10.86 5.28 7.11
C ALA A 197 9.95 5.97 8.13
N ALA A 198 10.13 5.70 9.41
CA ALA A 198 9.35 6.31 10.48
C ALA A 198 10.23 6.78 11.63
N ARG A 199 9.81 7.87 12.29
CA ARG A 199 10.47 8.41 13.47
C ARG A 199 9.48 9.05 14.43
N ARG A 200 9.90 9.19 15.67
CA ARG A 200 9.25 10.04 16.66
C ARG A 200 9.80 11.47 16.57
N LEU A 201 8.93 12.47 16.69
CA LEU A 201 9.22 13.90 16.61
C LEU A 201 9.68 14.48 17.95
#